data_AF-A0AA92UCF0-F1
#
_entry.id   AF-A0AA92UCF0-F1
#
_cell.length_a   1.000
_cell.length_b   1.000
_cell.length_c   1.000
_cell.angle_alpha   90.00
_cell.angle_beta   90.00
_cell.angle_gamma   90.00
#
_symmetry.space_group_name_H-M   'P 1'
#
loop_
_entity.id
_entity.type
_entity.pdbx_description
1 polymer ?
#
loop_
_entity_poly.entity_id
_entity_poly.type
_entity_poly.pdbx_seq_one_letter_code
_entity_poly.pdbx_strand_id
1 'polypeptide(L)'
;MKKIKLFSIVAAFVAAFAFTSCNTDDSDGFQWPTPQESQALFSQIQGMHNGGILFPGSVGTTDAEKFDKDSVTTYCYVTPSDSMLTVRQVEVSKFAKYFSDATLKAEVEKLPAQDLKIKLVPYKAAQQLFITATQDITYTNADGKKVQIQFYSGLSNYSLAYIGTKKTNNKKELGVYITPGRVLVDGQTKANALKSYVYGGYLQAYYAMLEMEL
;
A
#
# COMPACT_ATOMS: atom_id res chain seq x y z
N MET A 1 45.74 22.56 30.91
CA MET A 1 44.34 22.53 31.41
C MET A 1 43.60 23.78 30.96
N LYS A 2 42.72 23.67 29.95
CA LYS A 2 41.67 24.67 29.67
C LYS A 2 40.40 23.88 29.31
N LYS A 3 39.40 23.97 30.19
CA LYS A 3 38.12 23.24 30.09
C LYS A 3 37.20 24.00 29.14
N ILE A 4 36.86 23.41 27.99
CA ILE A 4 35.80 23.92 27.11
C ILE A 4 34.46 23.42 27.66
N LYS A 5 33.54 24.34 27.95
CA LYS A 5 32.23 24.07 28.54
C LYS A 5 31.29 23.45 27.49
N LEU A 6 30.92 22.19 27.69
CA LEU A 6 30.11 21.34 26.81
C LEU A 6 28.59 21.47 27.06
N PHE A 7 28.02 22.68 27.12
CA PHE A 7 26.58 22.80 27.45
C PHE A 7 25.78 23.85 26.66
N SER A 8 26.23 24.27 25.47
CA SER A 8 25.52 25.30 24.70
C SER A 8 25.01 24.89 23.30
N ILE A 9 24.97 23.60 22.96
CA ILE A 9 24.48 23.09 21.66
C ILE A 9 23.31 22.10 21.87
N VAL A 10 22.36 22.43 22.74
CA VAL A 10 21.14 21.60 22.93
C VAL A 10 19.85 22.42 22.79
N ALA A 11 19.94 23.71 22.45
CA ALA A 11 18.78 24.61 22.44
C ALA A 11 18.31 25.08 21.05
N ALA A 12 18.73 24.45 19.95
CA ALA A 12 18.44 24.96 18.60
C ALA A 12 17.76 23.98 17.61
N PHE A 13 17.30 22.81 18.04
CA PHE A 13 16.65 21.83 17.12
C PHE A 13 15.33 21.23 17.65
N VAL A 14 14.54 21.99 18.42
CA VAL A 14 13.18 21.55 18.84
C VAL A 14 12.07 22.47 18.30
N ALA A 15 12.40 23.52 17.56
CA ALA A 15 11.43 24.55 17.15
C ALA A 15 10.99 24.47 15.67
N ALA A 16 10.72 23.28 15.13
CA ALA A 16 10.14 23.15 13.78
C ALA A 16 9.07 22.04 13.63
N PHE A 17 8.40 21.66 14.72
CA PHE A 17 7.10 20.96 14.66
C PHE A 17 5.92 21.91 14.94
N ALA A 18 6.03 23.16 14.48
CA ALA A 18 4.87 24.02 14.36
C ALA A 18 4.06 23.55 13.13
N PHE A 19 3.27 22.49 13.30
CA PHE A 19 2.02 22.40 12.56
C PHE A 19 1.20 23.61 13.00
N THR A 20 1.21 24.67 12.20
CA THR A 20 0.25 25.76 12.35
C THR A 20 -1.11 25.13 12.08
N SER A 21 -1.80 24.74 13.14
CA SER A 21 -3.23 24.51 13.10
C SER A 21 -3.85 25.81 12.63
N CYS A 22 -4.27 25.87 11.36
CA CYS A 22 -5.26 26.85 10.95
C CYS A 22 -6.56 26.43 11.62
N ASN A 23 -6.80 26.95 12.83
CA ASN A 23 -8.15 27.06 13.36
C ASN A 23 -8.94 27.86 12.34
N THR A 24 -9.79 27.17 11.59
CA THR A 24 -10.92 27.78 10.92
C THR A 24 -12.13 27.10 11.52
N ASP A 25 -12.86 27.88 12.31
CA ASP A 25 -14.13 27.49 12.92
C ASP A 25 -15.10 26.94 11.86
N ASP A 26 -15.95 26.01 12.31
CA ASP A 26 -17.14 25.45 11.64
C ASP A 26 -16.94 24.66 10.33
N SER A 27 -16.74 23.35 10.47
CA SER A 27 -17.53 22.37 9.72
C SER A 27 -17.42 20.99 10.39
N ASP A 28 -18.47 20.17 10.30
CA ASP A 28 -18.45 18.71 10.50
C ASP A 28 -17.58 18.03 9.41
N GLY A 29 -16.34 18.48 9.26
CA GLY A 29 -15.41 18.14 8.20
C GLY A 29 -14.44 17.04 8.60
N PHE A 30 -13.96 16.28 7.60
CA PHE A 30 -12.92 15.29 7.81
C PHE A 30 -11.65 15.95 8.36
N GLN A 31 -11.16 15.44 9.49
CA GLN A 31 -9.90 15.87 10.09
C GLN A 31 -8.83 14.77 9.92
N TRP A 32 -7.63 15.17 9.49
CA TRP A 32 -6.47 14.28 9.49
C TRP A 32 -6.07 13.91 10.93
N PRO A 33 -5.52 12.69 11.15
CA PRO A 33 -5.01 12.32 12.46
C PRO A 33 -3.97 13.30 12.99
N THR A 34 -4.03 13.57 14.29
CA THR A 34 -2.99 14.30 15.02
C THR A 34 -1.65 13.53 15.00
N PRO A 35 -0.51 14.17 15.32
CA PRO A 35 0.76 13.47 15.45
C PRO A 35 0.74 12.33 16.47
N GLN A 36 0.02 12.52 17.59
CA GLN A 36 -0.13 11.51 18.64
C GLN A 36 -0.93 10.30 18.15
N GLU A 37 -2.04 10.53 17.46
CA GLU A 37 -2.84 9.46 16.84
C GLU A 37 -2.06 8.72 15.75
N SER A 38 -1.31 9.45 14.93
CA SER A 38 -0.42 8.87 13.91
C SER A 38 0.65 7.99 14.54
N GLN A 39 1.28 8.45 15.63
CA GLN A 39 2.26 7.66 16.37
C GLN A 39 1.62 6.41 17.00
N ALA A 40 0.41 6.52 17.54
CA ALA A 40 -0.33 5.40 18.11
C ALA A 40 -0.75 4.36 17.05
N LEU A 41 -0.99 4.77 15.81
CA LEU A 41 -1.22 3.83 14.70
C LEU A 41 0.08 3.12 14.30
N PHE A 42 1.17 3.86 14.10
CA PHE A 42 2.45 3.26 13.72
C PHE A 42 3.03 2.36 14.82
N SER A 43 2.82 2.67 16.09
CA SER A 43 3.32 1.84 17.20
C SER A 43 2.72 0.43 17.20
N GLN A 44 1.55 0.25 16.60
CA GLN A 44 0.86 -1.04 16.48
C GLN A 44 1.41 -1.90 15.34
N ILE A 45 2.09 -1.32 14.36
CA ILE A 45 2.48 -2.00 13.12
C ILE A 45 3.98 -1.93 12.83
N GLN A 46 4.75 -1.16 13.59
CA GLN A 46 6.19 -1.00 13.39
C GLN A 46 6.95 -2.32 13.54
N GLY A 47 8.10 -2.43 12.87
CA GLY A 47 8.99 -3.58 13.01
C GLY A 47 8.78 -4.66 11.94
N MET A 48 9.31 -5.85 12.23
CA MET A 48 9.27 -7.00 11.34
C MET A 48 8.08 -7.89 11.65
N HIS A 49 7.34 -8.27 10.62
CA HIS A 49 6.12 -9.06 10.72
C HIS A 49 6.08 -10.15 9.66
N ASN A 50 5.40 -11.25 9.97
CA ASN A 50 5.06 -12.24 8.94
C ASN A 50 3.86 -11.75 8.15
N GLY A 51 3.87 -11.99 6.84
CA GLY A 51 2.78 -11.64 5.96
C GLY A 51 2.41 -12.75 5.00
N GLY A 52 1.19 -12.66 4.46
CA GLY A 52 0.72 -13.47 3.34
C GLY A 52 0.07 -12.56 2.30
N ILE A 53 0.40 -12.74 1.03
CA ILE A 53 -0.31 -12.06 -0.05
C ILE A 53 -1.29 -13.04 -0.68
N LEU A 54 -2.55 -12.60 -0.73
CA LEU A 54 -3.65 -13.33 -1.30
C LEU A 54 -4.04 -12.68 -2.63
N PHE A 55 -4.25 -13.52 -3.64
CA PHE A 55 -4.62 -13.10 -4.99
C PHE A 55 -6.00 -13.67 -5.35
N PRO A 56 -7.09 -12.93 -5.13
CA PRO A 56 -8.44 -13.36 -5.49
C PRO A 56 -8.53 -13.91 -6.92
N GLY A 57 -9.12 -15.11 -7.06
CA GLY A 57 -9.15 -15.88 -8.30
C GLY A 57 -10.20 -15.44 -9.33
N SER A 58 -11.29 -14.81 -8.89
CA SER A 58 -12.36 -14.29 -9.74
C SER A 58 -13.23 -13.28 -8.99
N VAL A 59 -13.84 -12.32 -9.70
CA VAL A 59 -14.91 -11.48 -9.13
C VAL A 59 -16.18 -11.61 -9.98
N GLY A 60 -17.30 -11.97 -9.34
CA GLY A 60 -18.58 -12.24 -10.00
C GLY A 60 -19.42 -13.36 -9.36
N THR A 61 -18.81 -14.22 -8.54
CA THR A 61 -19.52 -14.92 -7.47
C THR A 61 -19.60 -13.99 -6.27
N THR A 62 -20.62 -14.10 -5.42
CA THR A 62 -20.69 -13.43 -4.10
C THR A 62 -19.44 -13.66 -3.23
N ASP A 63 -18.57 -14.58 -3.65
CA ASP A 63 -17.31 -14.97 -3.04
C ASP A 63 -16.08 -14.29 -3.69
N ALA A 64 -16.04 -12.96 -3.81
CA ALA A 64 -14.77 -12.23 -4.09
C ALA A 64 -13.69 -12.46 -2.99
N GLU A 65 -14.08 -13.15 -1.91
CA GLU A 65 -13.25 -13.67 -0.82
C GLU A 65 -12.66 -15.06 -1.10
N LYS A 66 -12.92 -15.68 -2.27
CA LYS A 66 -12.21 -16.91 -2.68
C LYS A 66 -10.80 -16.55 -3.13
N PHE A 67 -9.95 -16.38 -2.12
CA PHE A 67 -8.52 -16.36 -2.29
C PHE A 67 -8.07 -17.70 -2.87
N ASP A 68 -7.27 -17.65 -3.94
CA ASP A 68 -6.57 -18.85 -4.40
C ASP A 68 -5.72 -19.33 -3.22
N LYS A 69 -5.83 -20.62 -2.86
CA LYS A 69 -5.49 -21.21 -1.55
C LYS A 69 -3.98 -21.27 -1.23
N ASP A 70 -3.19 -20.33 -1.74
CA ASP A 70 -1.75 -20.23 -1.52
C ASP A 70 -1.38 -18.79 -1.10
N SER A 71 -1.37 -18.53 0.21
CA SER A 71 -0.69 -17.33 0.73
C SER A 71 0.79 -17.48 0.42
N VAL A 72 1.35 -16.58 -0.39
CA VAL A 72 2.82 -16.49 -0.51
C VAL A 72 3.31 -15.91 0.81
N THR A 73 3.95 -16.73 1.64
CA THR A 73 4.58 -16.24 2.86
C THR A 73 5.63 -15.21 2.49
N THR A 74 5.50 -14.03 3.08
CA THR A 74 6.41 -12.91 2.91
C THR A 74 6.80 -12.36 4.28
N TYR A 75 7.85 -11.54 4.29
CA TYR A 75 8.23 -10.75 5.46
C TYR A 75 7.93 -9.29 5.17
N CYS A 76 7.30 -8.65 6.14
CA CYS A 76 6.95 -7.24 6.09
C CYS A 76 7.83 -6.47 7.08
N TYR A 77 8.30 -5.30 6.67
CA TYR A 77 9.02 -4.38 7.56
C TYR A 77 8.41 -2.99 7.48
N VAL A 78 7.89 -2.49 8.61
CA VAL A 78 7.34 -1.14 8.71
C VAL A 78 8.35 -0.24 9.42
N THR A 79 8.73 0.84 8.73
CA THR A 79 9.62 1.88 9.23
C THR A 79 8.81 3.15 9.50
N PRO A 80 8.50 3.48 10.77
CA PRO A 80 7.67 4.64 11.09
C PRO A 80 8.29 5.99 10.66
N SER A 81 9.62 6.11 10.72
CA SER A 81 10.33 7.36 10.44
C SER A 81 10.16 7.86 9.01
N ASP A 82 9.96 6.96 8.04
CA ASP A 82 9.65 7.28 6.65
C ASP A 82 8.27 6.76 6.22
N SER A 83 7.47 6.28 7.16
CA SER A 83 6.12 5.75 6.96
C SER A 83 6.03 4.67 5.88
N MET A 84 7.08 3.85 5.73
CA MET A 84 7.17 2.86 4.66
C MET A 84 6.90 1.46 5.18
N LEU A 85 6.02 0.72 4.50
CA LEU A 85 5.90 -0.72 4.56
C LEU A 85 6.68 -1.33 3.40
N THR A 86 7.66 -2.18 3.70
CA THR A 86 8.35 -3.00 2.70
C THR A 86 7.86 -4.43 2.78
N VAL A 87 7.31 -4.95 1.68
CA VAL A 87 6.86 -6.35 1.54
C VAL A 87 7.89 -7.08 0.70
N ARG A 88 8.54 -8.11 1.26
CA ARG A 88 9.71 -8.74 0.66
C ARG A 88 9.33 -9.81 -0.36
N GLN A 89 10.10 -9.92 -1.44
CA GLN A 89 10.03 -11.07 -2.37
C GLN A 89 8.62 -11.36 -2.90
N VAL A 90 7.89 -10.32 -3.30
CA VAL A 90 6.55 -10.46 -3.88
C VAL A 90 6.66 -11.07 -5.27
N GLU A 91 5.97 -12.19 -5.50
CA GLU A 91 5.84 -12.85 -6.80
C GLU A 91 5.00 -12.00 -7.76
N VAL A 92 5.63 -11.04 -8.43
CA VAL A 92 4.96 -10.08 -9.31
C VAL A 92 4.20 -10.76 -10.45
N SER A 93 4.68 -11.91 -10.92
CA SER A 93 4.02 -12.73 -11.94
C SER A 93 2.57 -13.07 -11.60
N LYS A 94 2.21 -13.18 -10.31
CA LYS A 94 0.82 -13.44 -9.90
C LYS A 94 -0.14 -12.29 -10.21
N PHE A 95 0.33 -11.05 -10.35
CA PHE A 95 -0.50 -9.92 -10.79
C PHE A 95 -0.94 -10.04 -12.26
N ALA A 96 -0.27 -10.86 -13.08
CA ALA A 96 -0.61 -11.04 -14.49
C ALA A 96 -2.06 -11.52 -14.70
N LYS A 97 -2.67 -12.18 -13.70
CA LYS A 97 -4.08 -12.58 -13.78
C LYS A 97 -5.04 -11.38 -13.89
N TYR A 98 -4.62 -10.20 -13.44
CA TYR A 98 -5.40 -8.96 -13.51
C TYR A 98 -5.25 -8.22 -14.83
N PHE A 99 -4.42 -8.71 -15.76
CA PHE A 99 -4.23 -8.09 -17.07
C PHE A 99 -5.21 -8.68 -18.11
N SER A 100 -5.83 -7.80 -18.88
CA SER A 100 -6.66 -8.16 -20.05
C SER A 100 -5.88 -8.12 -21.36
N ASP A 101 -4.82 -7.31 -21.44
CA ASP A 101 -3.90 -7.29 -22.59
C ASP A 101 -2.98 -8.53 -22.54
N ALA A 102 -3.04 -9.36 -23.58
CA ALA A 102 -2.32 -10.63 -23.64
C ALA A 102 -0.79 -10.47 -23.68
N THR A 103 -0.30 -9.41 -24.31
CA THR A 103 1.14 -9.14 -24.41
C THR A 103 1.68 -8.72 -23.05
N LEU A 104 1.05 -7.72 -22.41
CA LEU A 104 1.44 -7.28 -21.08
C LEU A 104 1.30 -8.40 -20.04
N LYS A 105 0.25 -9.21 -20.13
CA LYS A 105 0.08 -10.39 -19.29
C LYS A 105 1.29 -11.33 -19.39
N ALA A 106 1.71 -11.70 -20.61
CA ALA A 106 2.84 -12.60 -20.84
C ALA A 106 4.19 -12.00 -20.41
N GLU A 107 4.33 -10.67 -20.43
CA GLU A 107 5.49 -9.96 -19.90
C GLU A 107 5.52 -10.03 -18.37
N VAL A 108 4.41 -9.72 -17.71
CA VAL A 108 4.30 -9.74 -16.24
C VAL A 108 4.50 -11.15 -15.68
N GLU A 109 4.02 -12.20 -16.36
CA GLU A 109 4.24 -13.60 -15.97
C GLU A 109 5.72 -13.99 -15.85
N LYS A 110 6.62 -13.27 -16.53
CA LYS A 110 8.07 -13.52 -16.53
C LYS A 110 8.83 -12.64 -15.54
N LEU A 111 8.18 -11.67 -14.91
CA LEU A 111 8.85 -10.78 -13.97
C LEU A 111 9.29 -11.56 -12.73
N PRO A 112 10.53 -11.34 -12.25
CA PRO A 112 11.01 -12.00 -11.04
C PRO A 112 10.29 -11.45 -9.82
N ALA A 113 10.39 -12.20 -8.71
CA ALA A 113 9.99 -11.69 -7.42
C ALA A 113 10.79 -10.42 -7.06
N GLN A 114 10.13 -9.44 -6.47
CA GLN A 114 10.77 -8.19 -6.04
C GLN A 114 10.09 -7.62 -4.80
N ASP A 115 10.75 -6.69 -4.12
CA ASP A 115 10.15 -6.03 -2.96
C ASP A 115 9.12 -4.98 -3.41
N LEU A 116 7.97 -4.93 -2.73
CA LEU A 116 7.03 -3.82 -2.87
C LEU A 116 7.22 -2.84 -1.72
N LYS A 117 7.28 -1.55 -2.06
CA LYS A 117 7.36 -0.45 -1.10
C LYS A 117 6.05 0.31 -1.11
N ILE A 118 5.40 0.40 0.05
CA ILE A 118 4.08 0.97 0.24
C ILE A 118 4.17 2.07 1.28
N LYS A 119 3.97 3.32 0.86
CA LYS A 119 3.84 4.43 1.79
C LYS A 119 2.52 4.29 2.53
N LEU A 120 2.56 4.39 3.86
CA LEU A 120 1.39 4.42 4.73
C LEU A 120 1.16 5.85 5.21
N VAL A 121 -0.03 6.38 5.00
CA VAL A 121 -0.45 7.70 5.47
C VAL A 121 -1.59 7.52 6.46
N PRO A 122 -1.40 7.78 7.76
CA PRO A 122 -2.48 7.68 8.76
C PRO A 122 -3.76 8.38 8.28
N TYR A 123 -4.88 7.67 8.37
CA TYR A 123 -6.18 8.13 7.89
C TYR A 123 -7.26 7.69 8.87
N LYS A 124 -8.16 8.59 9.29
CA LYS A 124 -9.27 8.27 10.21
C LYS A 124 -8.83 7.38 11.39
N ALA A 125 -7.99 7.89 12.29
CA ALA A 125 -7.34 7.08 13.32
C ALA A 125 -8.29 6.29 14.23
N ALA A 126 -9.48 6.83 14.53
CA ALA A 126 -10.53 6.11 15.27
C ALA A 126 -10.99 4.81 14.56
N GLN A 127 -10.87 4.75 13.23
CA GLN A 127 -11.17 3.57 12.40
C GLN A 127 -9.92 2.73 12.08
N GLN A 128 -8.75 3.13 12.60
CA GLN A 128 -7.46 2.47 12.40
C GLN A 128 -7.07 2.26 10.93
N LEU A 129 -7.25 3.29 10.11
CA LEU A 129 -6.98 3.23 8.66
C LEU A 129 -5.69 3.94 8.27
N PHE A 130 -5.18 3.58 7.10
CA PHE A 130 -4.15 4.31 6.38
C PHE A 130 -4.57 4.44 4.92
N ILE A 131 -4.23 5.56 4.29
CA ILE A 131 -4.14 5.64 2.83
C ILE A 131 -2.80 5.07 2.41
N THR A 132 -2.78 4.35 1.28
CA THR A 132 -1.57 3.67 0.80
C THR A 132 -1.13 4.18 -0.57
N ALA A 133 0.18 4.29 -0.77
CA ALA A 133 0.76 4.54 -2.09
C ALA A 133 1.89 3.54 -2.34
N THR A 134 1.64 2.58 -3.22
CA THR A 134 2.62 1.56 -3.61
C THR A 134 3.48 2.09 -4.75
N GLN A 135 4.79 1.89 -4.65
CA GLN A 135 5.72 2.24 -5.72
C GLN A 135 5.43 1.43 -6.99
N ASP A 136 5.55 2.07 -8.14
CA ASP A 136 5.37 1.43 -9.44
C ASP A 136 6.33 0.26 -9.62
N ILE A 137 5.85 -0.82 -10.22
CA ILE A 137 6.73 -1.82 -10.82
C ILE A 137 7.12 -1.32 -12.20
N THR A 138 8.42 -1.21 -12.45
CA THR A 138 8.96 -0.74 -13.73
C THR A 138 9.83 -1.81 -14.37
N TYR A 139 9.66 -2.04 -15.67
CA TYR A 139 10.52 -2.93 -16.46
C TYR A 139 10.66 -2.42 -17.90
N THR A 140 11.59 -2.99 -18.65
CA THR A 140 11.76 -2.76 -20.08
C THR A 140 11.24 -3.97 -20.84
N ASN A 141 10.34 -3.78 -21.79
CA ASN A 141 9.79 -4.88 -22.58
C ASN A 141 10.70 -5.28 -23.76
N ALA A 142 10.30 -6.31 -24.53
CA ALA A 142 11.07 -6.82 -25.65
C ALA A 142 11.29 -5.79 -26.78
N ASP A 143 10.39 -4.81 -26.90
CA ASP A 143 10.50 -3.72 -27.87
C ASP A 143 11.39 -2.56 -27.37
N GLY A 144 12.02 -2.70 -26.21
CA GLY A 144 12.86 -1.67 -25.59
C GLY A 144 12.07 -0.55 -24.89
N LYS A 145 10.76 -0.68 -24.75
CA LYS A 145 9.89 0.33 -24.15
C LYS A 145 9.85 0.22 -22.64
N LYS A 146 9.76 1.35 -21.95
CA LYS A 146 9.58 1.38 -20.49
C LYS A 146 8.11 1.10 -20.17
N VAL A 147 7.86 0.03 -19.41
CA VAL A 147 6.53 -0.30 -18.90
C VAL A 147 6.48 -0.03 -17.41
N GLN A 148 5.40 0.62 -16.95
CA GLN A 148 5.14 0.90 -15.54
C GLN A 148 3.77 0.38 -15.15
N ILE A 149 3.72 -0.53 -14.19
CA ILE A 149 2.49 -0.94 -13.51
C ILE A 149 2.31 0.00 -12.34
N GLN A 150 1.40 0.96 -12.49
CA GLN A 150 1.12 1.92 -11.44
C GLN A 150 0.02 1.38 -10.55
N PHE A 151 0.33 1.33 -9.27
CA PHE A 151 -0.63 0.95 -8.26
C PHE A 151 -1.44 2.18 -7.87
N TYR A 152 -2.76 2.04 -7.94
CA TYR A 152 -3.74 3.12 -7.82
C TYR A 152 -3.63 4.24 -8.88
N SER A 153 -4.74 4.49 -9.57
CA SER A 153 -4.85 5.58 -10.55
C SER A 153 -6.25 6.22 -10.62
N GLY A 154 -6.95 6.30 -9.49
CA GLY A 154 -8.19 7.09 -9.38
C GLY A 154 -9.49 6.47 -9.89
N LEU A 155 -9.56 5.14 -10.06
CA LEU A 155 -10.80 4.45 -10.51
C LEU A 155 -11.65 3.84 -9.38
N SER A 156 -11.11 3.58 -8.17
CA SER A 156 -11.91 3.16 -7.00
C SER A 156 -11.15 3.32 -5.67
N ASN A 157 -11.89 3.31 -4.55
CA ASN A 157 -11.51 3.73 -3.18
C ASN A 157 -10.46 2.85 -2.44
N TYR A 158 -9.60 2.09 -3.11
CA TYR A 158 -8.85 0.98 -2.48
C TYR A 158 -7.34 1.19 -2.35
N SER A 159 -6.90 2.44 -2.21
CA SER A 159 -5.58 2.75 -1.63
C SER A 159 -5.72 2.84 -0.12
N LEU A 160 -5.97 1.70 0.51
CA LEU A 160 -6.28 1.64 1.93
C LEU A 160 -5.53 0.48 2.60
N ALA A 161 -5.10 0.73 3.82
CA ALA A 161 -4.79 -0.32 4.78
C ALA A 161 -5.64 -0.12 6.04
N TYR A 162 -5.91 -1.20 6.76
CA TYR A 162 -6.65 -1.17 8.01
C TYR A 162 -5.98 -2.07 9.03
N ILE A 163 -5.99 -1.65 10.30
CA ILE A 163 -5.69 -2.53 11.42
C ILE A 163 -7.00 -3.16 11.87
N GLY A 164 -7.05 -4.48 11.87
CA GLY A 164 -8.26 -5.23 12.18
C GLY A 164 -7.95 -6.58 12.77
N THR A 165 -8.94 -7.48 12.65
CA THR A 165 -8.86 -8.83 13.15
C THR A 165 -9.08 -9.80 12.00
N LYS A 166 -8.14 -10.74 11.83
CA LYS A 166 -8.18 -11.76 10.80
C LYS A 166 -9.36 -12.69 11.00
N LYS A 167 -10.21 -12.84 9.98
CA LYS A 167 -11.43 -13.65 10.04
C LYS A 167 -11.19 -15.12 10.40
N THR A 168 -10.04 -15.68 10.02
CA THR A 168 -9.78 -17.12 10.13
C THR A 168 -9.29 -17.58 11.50
N ASN A 169 -8.62 -16.72 12.27
CA ASN A 169 -8.00 -17.11 13.54
C ASN A 169 -8.10 -16.04 14.64
N ASN A 170 -8.85 -14.96 14.41
CA ASN A 170 -9.04 -13.85 15.35
C ASN A 170 -7.75 -13.14 15.82
N LYS A 171 -6.63 -13.33 15.12
CA LYS A 171 -5.41 -12.57 15.40
C LYS A 171 -5.52 -11.17 14.83
N LYS A 172 -4.78 -10.24 15.43
CA LYS A 172 -4.69 -8.86 14.93
C LYS A 172 -3.89 -8.84 13.63
N GLU A 173 -4.32 -8.02 12.68
CA GLU A 173 -3.67 -7.89 11.38
C GLU A 173 -3.63 -6.45 10.89
N LEU A 174 -2.65 -6.15 10.02
CA LEU A 174 -2.72 -5.05 9.07
C LEU A 174 -3.09 -5.64 7.70
N GLY A 175 -4.31 -5.35 7.25
CA GLY A 175 -4.78 -5.67 5.90
C GLY A 175 -4.43 -4.53 4.94
N VAL A 176 -3.84 -4.83 3.78
CA VAL A 176 -3.47 -3.83 2.77
C VAL A 176 -3.99 -4.23 1.39
N TYR A 177 -4.74 -3.33 0.74
CA TYR A 177 -5.17 -3.52 -0.64
C TYR A 177 -4.05 -3.09 -1.61
N ILE A 178 -3.63 -4.00 -2.48
CA ILE A 178 -2.60 -3.79 -3.50
C ILE A 178 -3.23 -3.90 -4.89
N THR A 179 -3.59 -2.75 -5.44
CA THR A 179 -4.45 -2.65 -6.64
C THR A 179 -3.66 -2.09 -7.83
N PRO A 180 -3.32 -2.89 -8.86
CA PRO A 180 -2.87 -2.34 -10.14
C PRO A 180 -3.97 -1.43 -10.71
N GLY A 181 -3.65 -0.15 -10.89
CA GLY A 181 -4.62 0.87 -11.32
C GLY A 181 -4.54 1.18 -12.81
N ARG A 182 -3.31 1.35 -13.32
CA ARG A 182 -3.06 1.59 -14.75
C ARG A 182 -1.69 1.06 -15.16
N VAL A 183 -1.53 0.88 -16.47
CA VAL A 183 -0.25 0.51 -17.07
C VAL A 183 0.18 1.63 -18.02
N LEU A 184 1.40 2.11 -17.87
CA LEU A 184 2.02 3.06 -18.79
C LEU A 184 3.04 2.35 -19.67
N VAL A 185 3.07 2.68 -20.96
CA VAL A 185 4.12 2.27 -21.91
C VAL A 185 4.73 3.56 -22.47
N ASP A 186 6.02 3.78 -22.21
CA ASP A 186 6.73 5.05 -22.49
C ASP A 186 5.97 6.28 -21.98
N GLY A 187 5.41 6.16 -20.77
CA GLY A 187 4.64 7.21 -20.10
C GLY A 187 3.20 7.39 -20.60
N GLN A 188 2.78 6.68 -21.65
CA GLN A 188 1.42 6.73 -22.18
C GLN A 188 0.55 5.64 -21.57
N THR A 189 -0.67 5.99 -21.12
CA THR A 189 -1.61 5.00 -20.57
C THR A 189 -2.03 4.00 -21.65
N LYS A 190 -1.80 2.71 -21.40
CA LYS A 190 -2.31 1.62 -22.22
C LYS A 190 -3.77 1.36 -21.85
N ALA A 191 -4.69 1.75 -22.73
CA ALA A 191 -6.12 1.50 -22.55
C ALA A 191 -6.41 0.00 -22.46
N ASN A 192 -7.38 -0.38 -21.62
CA ASN A 192 -7.85 -1.76 -21.45
C ASN A 192 -6.73 -2.78 -21.11
N ALA A 193 -5.65 -2.32 -20.47
CA ALA A 193 -4.56 -3.19 -20.04
C ALA A 193 -4.95 -4.11 -18.87
N LEU A 194 -5.84 -3.63 -17.99
CA LEU A 194 -6.25 -4.29 -16.77
C LEU A 194 -7.72 -4.68 -16.82
N LYS A 195 -8.03 -5.84 -16.25
CA LYS A 195 -9.39 -6.31 -16.02
C LYS A 195 -10.09 -5.44 -14.98
N SER A 196 -11.39 -5.34 -15.12
CA SER A 196 -12.29 -4.73 -14.15
C SER A 196 -13.58 -5.54 -14.06
N TYR A 197 -14.36 -5.30 -13.02
CA TYR A 197 -15.66 -5.95 -12.79
C TYR A 197 -16.69 -4.93 -12.33
N VAL A 198 -17.98 -5.25 -12.42
CA VAL A 198 -19.05 -4.37 -11.94
C VAL A 198 -19.53 -4.85 -10.57
N TYR A 199 -19.59 -3.95 -9.60
CA TYR A 199 -20.16 -4.19 -8.26
C TYR A 199 -20.95 -2.99 -7.78
N GLY A 200 -22.20 -3.22 -7.39
CA GLY A 200 -23.11 -2.15 -6.97
C GLY A 200 -23.35 -1.08 -8.05
N GLY A 201 -23.24 -1.45 -9.33
CA GLY A 201 -23.36 -0.52 -10.46
C GLY A 201 -22.08 0.25 -10.82
N TYR A 202 -20.99 0.07 -10.05
CA TYR A 202 -19.71 0.73 -10.29
C TYR A 202 -18.66 -0.23 -10.84
N LEU A 203 -17.81 0.27 -11.74
CA LEU A 203 -16.66 -0.47 -12.22
C LEU A 203 -15.58 -0.49 -11.13
N GLN A 204 -15.06 -1.67 -10.83
CA GLN A 204 -14.06 -1.93 -9.79
C GLN A 204 -12.83 -2.60 -10.38
N ALA A 205 -11.67 -2.28 -9.81
CA ALA A 205 -10.41 -2.92 -10.14
C ALA A 205 -10.21 -4.20 -9.31
N TYR A 206 -9.50 -5.17 -9.86
CA TYR A 206 -9.00 -6.31 -9.10
C TYR A 206 -7.82 -5.89 -8.22
N TYR A 207 -7.70 -6.53 -7.05
CA TYR A 207 -6.63 -6.26 -6.09
C TYR A 207 -6.06 -7.55 -5.52
N ALA A 208 -4.80 -7.51 -5.12
CA ALA A 208 -4.23 -8.45 -4.18
C ALA A 208 -4.38 -7.90 -2.75
N MET A 209 -4.45 -8.78 -1.76
CA MET A 209 -4.58 -8.41 -0.36
C MET A 209 -3.38 -8.92 0.42
N LEU A 210 -2.62 -8.01 1.04
CA LEU A 210 -1.63 -8.40 2.03
C LEU A 210 -2.31 -8.50 3.39
N GLU A 211 -2.11 -9.63 4.06
CA GLU A 211 -2.44 -9.82 5.47
C GLU A 211 -1.13 -9.92 6.24
N MET A 212 -0.85 -8.93 7.09
CA MET A 212 0.32 -8.90 7.96
C MET A 212 -0.11 -9.15 9.41
N GLU A 213 0.40 -10.20 10.04
CA GLU A 213 0.10 -10.52 11.45
C GLU A 213 0.81 -9.51 12.38
N LEU A 214 0.10 -8.96 13.37
CA LEU A 214 0.60 -7.94 14.32
C LEU A 214 0.86 -8.50 15.72
#